data_AF-A0A7C3JVK6-F1
#
_entry.id   AF-A0A7C3JVK6-F1
#
_cell.length_a   1.000
_cell.length_b   1.000
_cell.length_c   1.000
_cell.angle_alpha   90.00
_cell.angle_beta   90.00
_cell.angle_gamma   90.00
#
_symmetry.space_group_name_H-M   'P 1'
#
loop_
_entity.id
_entity.type
_entity.pdbx_description
1 polymer ?
#
loop_
_entity_poly.entity_id
_entity_poly.type
_entity_poly.pdbx_seq_one_letter_code
_entity_poly.pdbx_strand_id
1 'polypeptide(L)' 'MESLPTRKVTLKVNGVQQTHEIEPRLLLVDFIRDVLGLTGTHVGCDTSI' A
#
# COMPACT_ATOMS: atom_id res chain seq x y z
N MET A 1 -4.15 10.21 -20.49
CA MET A 1 -3.95 9.33 -19.32
C MET A 1 -3.78 10.27 -18.15
N GLU A 2 -4.84 10.51 -17.40
CA GLU A 2 -4.84 11.52 -16.34
C GLU A 2 -4.34 10.85 -15.05
N SER A 3 -3.22 11.33 -14.52
CA SER A 3 -2.70 10.88 -13.23
C SER A 3 -3.67 11.34 -12.14
N LEU A 4 -4.24 10.41 -11.38
CA LEU A 4 -5.03 10.75 -10.20
C LEU A 4 -4.14 11.45 -9.17
N PRO A 5 -4.67 12.42 -8.40
CA PRO A 5 -3.90 13.08 -7.36
C PRO A 5 -3.51 12.07 -6.27
N THR A 6 -2.23 12.08 -5.87
CA THR A 6 -1.75 11.29 -4.73
C THR A 6 -2.24 11.89 -3.41
N ARG A 7 -2.24 11.07 -2.36
CA ARG A 7 -2.59 11.47 -1.00
C ARG A 7 -1.52 11.02 -0.01
N LYS A 8 -1.18 11.91 0.91
CA LYS A 8 -0.36 11.61 2.07
C LYS A 8 -1.10 10.68 3.02
N VAL A 9 -0.50 9.54 3.33
CA VAL A 9 -0.97 8.60 4.35
C VAL A 9 0.16 8.33 5.34
N THR A 10 -0.19 8.24 6.63
CA THR A 10 0.72 7.84 7.70
C THR A 10 0.14 6.64 8.43
N LEU A 11 0.95 5.57 8.55
CA LEU A 11 0.57 4.34 9.24
C LEU A 11 1.77 3.75 9.98
N LYS A 12 1.51 2.85 10.92
CA LYS A 12 2.56 2.13 11.67
C LYS A 12 2.61 0.68 11.18
N VAL A 13 3.74 0.25 10.64
CA VAL A 13 3.96 -1.12 10.16
C VAL A 13 5.09 -1.73 10.98
N ASN A 14 4.81 -2.87 11.64
CA ASN A 14 5.78 -3.56 12.51
C ASN A 14 6.43 -2.66 13.56
N GLY A 15 5.66 -1.72 14.13
CA GLY A 15 6.18 -0.80 15.12
C GLY A 15 6.84 0.47 14.55
N VAL A 16 7.09 0.53 13.25
CA VAL A 16 7.78 1.65 12.58
C VAL A 16 6.77 2.55 11.88
N GLN A 17 6.90 3.86 12.04
CA GLN A 17 6.02 4.83 11.37
C GLN A 17 6.45 5.03 9.91
N GLN A 18 5.50 4.89 8.99
CA GLN A 18 5.67 5.04 7.55
C GLN A 18 4.77 6.18 7.05
N THR A 19 5.29 7.08 6.22
CA THR A 19 4.54 8.20 5.65
C THR A 19 4.83 8.31 4.15
N HIS A 20 3.81 8.18 3.31
CA HIS A 20 3.95 8.12 1.85
C HIS A 20 2.84 8.90 1.13
N GLU A 21 3.18 9.43 -0.04
CA GLU A 21 2.22 9.92 -1.04
C GLU A 21 1.81 8.76 -1.94
N ILE A 22 0.53 8.38 -1.94
CA ILE A 22 0.04 7.20 -2.67
C ILE A 22 -1.20 7.53 -3.51
N GLU A 23 -1.41 6.82 -4.61
CA GLU A 23 -2.67 6.90 -5.34
C GLU A 23 -3.81 6.27 -4.52
N PRO A 24 -5.03 6.83 -4.53
CA PRO A 24 -6.16 6.29 -3.76
C PRO A 24 -6.55 4.85 -4.09
N ARG A 25 -6.17 4.35 -5.27
CA ARG A 25 -6.44 2.98 -5.73
C ARG A 25 -5.39 1.96 -5.30
N LEU A 26 -4.28 2.39 -4.68
CA LEU A 26 -3.24 1.48 -4.22
C LEU A 26 -3.77 0.67 -3.03
N LEU A 27 -3.80 -0.66 -3.17
CA LEU A 27 -4.22 -1.54 -2.09
C LEU A 27 -3.14 -1.59 -1.01
N LEU A 28 -3.55 -1.81 0.24
CA LEU A 28 -2.62 -1.92 1.36
C LEU A 28 -1.67 -3.11 1.19
N VAL A 29 -2.14 -4.22 0.61
CA VAL A 29 -1.29 -5.39 0.37
C VAL A 29 -0.18 -5.08 -0.62
N ASP A 30 -0.48 -4.35 -1.69
CA ASP A 30 0.50 -3.93 -2.69
C ASP A 30 1.44 -2.87 -2.10
N PHE A 31 0.93 -1.95 -1.30
CA PHE A 31 1.77 -0.99 -0.56
C PHE A 31 2.80 -1.70 0.35
N ILE A 32 2.38 -2.68 1.14
CA ILE A 32 3.28 -3.41 2.04
C ILE A 32 4.33 -4.20 1.25
N ARG A 33 3.94 -4.84 0.15
CA ARG A 33 4.82 -5.72 -0.63
C ARG A 33 5.77 -4.94 -1.53
N ASP A 34 5.26 -3.97 -2.28
CA ASP A 34 5.97 -3.33 -3.38
C ASP A 34 6.56 -1.98 -2.97
N VAL A 35 5.86 -1.20 -2.13
CA VAL A 35 6.37 0.10 -1.66
C VAL A 35 7.28 -0.07 -0.45
N LEU A 36 6.89 -0.91 0.54
CA LEU A 36 7.71 -1.16 1.73
C LEU A 36 8.67 -2.34 1.58
N GLY A 37 8.55 -3.15 0.52
CA GLY A 37 9.42 -4.31 0.29
C GLY A 37 9.19 -5.46 1.28
N LEU A 38 8.10 -5.46 2.04
CA LEU A 38 7.80 -6.47 3.06
C LEU A 38 6.97 -7.59 2.45
N THR A 39 7.65 -8.58 1.87
CA THR A 39 7.04 -9.58 0.98
C THR A 39 6.30 -10.73 1.67
N GLY A 40 6.32 -10.80 3.00
CA GLY A 40 5.68 -11.88 3.78
C GLY A 40 4.15 -11.90 3.71
N THR A 41 3.50 -10.78 3.37
CA THR A 41 2.06 -10.75 3.08
C THR A 41 1.82 -11.34 1.70
N HIS A 42 1.11 -12.46 1.59
CA HIS A 42 0.79 -13.11 0.32
C HIS A 42 -0.62 -12.77 -0.15
N VAL A 43 -0.80 -12.72 -1.47
CA VAL A 43 -2.12 -12.63 -2.14
C VAL A 43 -2.41 -13.99 -2.76
N GLY A 44 -3.41 -14.70 -2.24
CA GLY A 44 -3.86 -15.98 -2.79
C GLY A 44 -4.98 -15.83 -3.82
N CYS A 45 -5.94 -14.95 -3.52
CA CYS A 45 -7.01 -14.51 -4.41
C CYS A 45 -7.13 -12.99 -4.24
N ASP A 46 -7.26 -12.27 -5.36
CA ASP A 46 -7.41 -10.81 -5.40
C ASP A 46 -8.88 -10.35 -5.35
N THR A 47 -9.81 -11.31 -5.34
CA THR A 47 -11.24 -11.06 -5.12
C THR A 47 -11.62 -11.50 -3.71
N SER A 48 -11.84 -10.51 -2.85
CA SER A 48 -12.48 -10.71 -1.54
C SER A 48 -13.94 -10.25 -1.69
N ILE A 49 -14.88 -11.17 -1.50
CA ILE A 49 -16.33 -10.90 -1.47
C ILE A 49 -16.69 -10.21 -0.15
#